data_AF-A0A9D8HIQ9-F1
#
_entry.id   AF-A0A9D8HIQ9-F1
#
_cell.length_a   1.000
_cell.length_b   1.000
_cell.length_c   1.000
_cell.angle_alpha   90.00
_cell.angle_beta   90.00
_cell.angle_gamma   90.00
#
_symmetry.space_group_name_H-M   'P 1'
#
loop_
_entity.id
_entity.type
_entity.pdbx_description
1 polymer ?
#
loop_
_entity_poly.entity_id
_entity_poly.type
_entity_poly.pdbx_seq_one_letter_code
_entity_poly.pdbx_strand_id
1 'polypeptide(L)' 'MIELEVTGIAHGGEAVGRLDGKACFVDGAMPGERVRGEVVKDAGAWARVELAEVLAPSPQRVDPPCPLFGACGGCQ' A
#
# COMPACT_ATOMS: atom_id res chain seq x y z
N MET A 1 10.04 1.15 -10.44
CA MET A 1 9.08 0.17 -9.91
C MET A 1 9.79 -0.75 -8.93
N ILE A 2 9.15 -1.05 -7.80
CA ILE A 2 9.60 -2.03 -6.81
C ILE A 2 8.49 -3.04 -6.52
N GLU A 3 8.85 -4.22 -6.03
CA GLU A 3 7.91 -5.19 -5.48
C GLU A 3 8.05 -5.24 -3.95
N LEU A 4 6.92 -5.34 -3.25
CA LEU A 4 6.88 -5.24 -1.80
C LEU A 4 5.86 -6.24 -1.22
N GLU A 5 6.26 -6.95 -0.18
CA GLU A 5 5.32 -7.65 0.69
C GLU A 5 4.81 -6.71 1.78
N VAL A 6 3.48 -6.55 1.83
CA VAL A 6 2.82 -5.71 2.81
C VAL A 6 2.54 -6.53 4.06
N THR A 7 3.05 -6.04 5.19
CA THR A 7 3.06 -6.78 6.47
C THR A 7 2.15 -6.16 7.52
N GLY A 8 1.75 -4.91 7.35
CA GLY A 8 0.96 -4.20 8.34
C GLY A 8 0.30 -2.94 7.80
N ILE A 9 -0.41 -2.26 8.69
CA ILE A 9 -1.00 -0.94 8.46
C ILE A 9 -0.31 0.06 9.40
N ALA A 10 0.10 1.19 8.84
CA ALA A 10 0.68 2.30 9.57
C ALA A 10 -0.40 3.22 10.14
N HIS A 11 0.01 4.12 11.04
CA HIS A 11 -0.90 5.16 11.52
C HIS A 11 -1.30 6.07 10.36
N GLY A 12 -2.59 6.18 10.08
CA GLY A 12 -3.12 6.90 8.91
C GLY A 12 -3.73 6.01 7.82
N GLY A 13 -3.68 4.67 7.96
CA GLY A 13 -4.36 3.74 7.05
C GLY A 13 -3.50 3.21 5.90
N GLU A 14 -2.32 3.81 5.67
CA GLU A 14 -1.38 3.33 4.66
C GLU A 14 -0.85 1.93 5.02
N ALA A 15 -0.77 1.06 4.03
CA ALA A 15 -0.11 -0.22 4.16
C ALA A 15 1.41 -0.04 4.28
N VAL A 16 2.08 -0.92 5.02
CA VAL A 16 3.53 -0.87 5.20
C VAL A 16 4.19 -2.22 4.98
N GLY A 17 5.26 -2.19 4.19
CA GLY A 17 6.22 -3.28 4.00
C GLY A 17 7.64 -2.78 4.23
N ARG A 18 8.62 -3.69 4.16
CA ARG A 18 10.03 -3.32 4.19
C ARG A 18 10.75 -3.85 2.96
N LEU A 19 11.56 -3.00 2.35
CA LEU A 19 12.50 -3.36 1.29
C LEU A 19 13.90 -2.96 1.73
N ASP A 20 14.81 -3.93 1.82
CA ASP A 20 16.20 -3.72 2.27
C ASP A 20 16.32 -2.92 3.58
N GLY A 21 15.42 -3.21 4.54
CA GLY A 21 15.36 -2.53 5.84
C GLY A 21 14.65 -1.16 5.83
N LYS A 22 14.42 -0.56 4.66
CA LYS A 22 13.67 0.69 4.47
C LYS A 22 12.17 0.44 4.62
N ALA A 23 11.48 1.30 5.36
CA ALA A 23 10.02 1.23 5.46
C ALA A 23 9.37 1.81 4.20
N CYS A 24 8.49 1.06 3.54
CA CYS A 24 7.79 1.48 2.34
C CYS A 24 6.29 1.56 2.63
N PHE A 25 5.73 2.76 2.52
CA PHE A 25 4.31 3.03 2.72
C PHE A 25 3.59 3.02 1.37
N VAL A 26 2.50 2.25 1.30
CA VAL A 26 1.71 2.03 0.09
C VAL A 26 0.25 2.33 0.39
N ASP A 27 -0.34 3.26 -0.35
CA ASP A 27 -1.77 3.53 -0.26
C ASP A 27 -2.56 2.51 -1.10
N GLY A 28 -3.76 2.11 -0.63
CA GLY A 28 -4.63 1.15 -1.33
C GLY A 28 -4.20 -0.34 -1.29
N ALA A 29 -3.17 -0.67 -0.51
CA ALA A 29 -2.75 -2.05 -0.25
C ALA A 29 -3.15 -2.49 1.17
N MET A 30 -3.09 -3.80 1.45
CA MET A 30 -3.40 -4.35 2.78
C MET A 30 -2.41 -5.45 3.22
N PRO A 31 -2.35 -5.80 4.52
CA PRO A 31 -1.47 -6.85 5.01
C PRO A 31 -1.76 -8.20 4.35
N GLY A 32 -0.69 -8.94 4.04
CA GLY A 32 -0.77 -10.23 3.35
C GLY A 32 -0.74 -10.12 1.83
N GLU A 33 -0.58 -8.91 1.28
CA GLU A 33 -0.47 -8.70 -0.16
C GLU A 33 0.98 -8.62 -0.64
N ARG A 34 1.18 -9.05 -1.89
CA ARG A 34 2.37 -8.67 -2.66
C ARG A 34 1.96 -7.67 -3.72
N VAL A 35 2.63 -6.53 -3.74
CA VAL A 35 2.30 -5.40 -4.61
C VAL A 35 3.49 -4.95 -5.42
N ARG A 36 3.20 -4.33 -6.57
CA ARG A 36 4.16 -3.60 -7.39
C ARG A 36 3.79 -2.13 -7.36
N GLY A 37 4.77 -1.27 -7.16
CA GLY A 37 4.53 0.17 -7.09
C GLY A 37 5.71 1.03 -7.50
N GLU A 38 5.44 2.32 -7.67
CA GLU A 38 6.43 3.34 -8.00
C GLU A 38 6.82 4.12 -6.76
N VAL A 39 8.13 4.29 -6.51
CA VAL A 39 8.60 5.12 -5.41
C VAL A 39 8.45 6.58 -5.81
N VAL A 40 7.47 7.26 -5.22
CA VAL A 40 7.19 8.69 -5.49
C VAL A 40 7.89 9.62 -4.51
N LYS A 41 8.34 9.09 -3.37
CA LYS A 41 9.15 9.83 -2.39
C LYS A 41 10.13 8.89 -1.69
N ASP A 42 11.40 9.29 -1.64
CA ASP A 42 12.43 8.62 -0.85
C ASP A 42 12.99 9.57 0.20
N ALA A 43 12.91 9.18 1.47
CA ALA A 43 13.37 9.94 2.63
C ALA A 43 14.44 9.18 3.42
N GLY A 44 15.18 8.29 2.76
CA GLY A 44 16.29 7.54 3.34
C GLY A 44 15.81 6.34 4.16
N ALA A 45 15.30 6.57 5.37
CA ALA A 45 14.80 5.51 6.25
C ALA A 45 13.42 4.98 5.84
N TRP A 46 12.69 5.75 5.04
CA TRP A 46 11.38 5.39 4.52
C TRP A 46 11.15 5.90 3.11
N ALA A 47 10.17 5.33 2.42
CA ALA A 47 9.71 5.74 1.11
C ALA A 47 8.18 5.68 1.01
N ARG A 48 7.59 6.56 0.19
CA ARG A 48 6.18 6.46 -0.22
C ARG A 48 6.13 5.85 -1.61
N VAL A 49 5.20 4.92 -1.78
CA VAL A 49 5.06 4.10 -2.97
C VAL A 49 3.62 4.20 -3.45
N GLU A 50 3.43 4.61 -4.69
CA GLU A 50 2.13 4.54 -5.34
C GLU A 50 1.90 3.13 -5.86
N LEU A 51 0.76 2.54 -5.46
CA LEU A 51 0.36 1.21 -5.90
C LEU A 51 0.06 1.22 -7.39
N ALA A 52 0.79 0.41 -8.16
CA ALA A 52 0.51 0.20 -9.57
C ALA A 52 -0.28 -1.08 -9.82
N GLU A 53 0.04 -2.16 -9.07
CA GLU A 53 -0.59 -3.46 -9.26
C GLU A 53 -0.52 -4.30 -7.98
N VAL A 54 -1.60 -5.02 -7.68
CA VAL A 54 -1.61 -6.06 -6.64
C VAL A 54 -1.28 -7.40 -7.30
N LEU A 55 -0.06 -7.89 -7.09
CA LEU A 55 0.44 -9.13 -7.69
C LEU A 55 -0.13 -10.39 -7.03
N ALA A 56 -0.35 -10.31 -5.71
CA ALA A 56 -1.00 -11.37 -4.94
C ALA A 56 -1.96 -10.71 -3.93
N PRO A 57 -3.28 -10.74 -4.18
CA PRO A 57 -4.26 -10.13 -3.29
C PRO A 57 -4.44 -10.97 -2.01
N SER A 58 -4.74 -10.28 -0.91
CA SER A 58 -5.09 -10.93 0.35
C SER A 58 -6.46 -11.61 0.20
N PRO A 59 -6.69 -12.78 0.83
CA PRO A 59 -8.02 -13.40 0.84
C PRO A 59 -9.09 -12.55 1.54
N GLN A 60 -8.69 -11.50 2.26
CA GLN A 60 -9.57 -10.55 2.92
C GLN A 60 -9.86 -9.30 2.06
N ARG A 61 -9.24 -9.17 0.88
CA ARG A 61 -9.50 -8.05 -0.03
C ARG A 61 -10.95 -8.13 -0.50
N VAL A 62 -11.63 -6.99 -0.42
CA VAL A 62 -12.98 -6.80 -0.94
C VAL A 62 -12.99 -5.57 -1.83
N ASP A 63 -13.89 -5.57 -2.82
CA ASP A 63 -14.18 -4.35 -3.56
C ASP A 63 -14.93 -3.38 -2.65
N PRO A 64 -14.49 -2.11 -2.55
CA PRO A 64 -15.18 -1.11 -1.74
C PRO A 64 -16.65 -0.99 -2.18
N PRO A 65 -17.63 -1.10 -1.27
CA PRO A 65 -19.05 -1.06 -1.62
C PRO A 65 -19.52 0.35 -1.99
N CYS A 66 -18.75 1.38 -1.63
CA CYS A 66 -19.07 2.77 -1.90
C CYS A 66 -18.52 3.19 -3.26
N PRO A 67 -19.35 3.66 -4.21
CA PRO A 67 -18.89 4.12 -5.52
C PRO A 67 -18.04 5.40 -5.46
N LEU A 68 -18.02 6.09 -4.32
CA LEU A 68 -17.22 7.30 -4.09
C LEU A 68 -15.88 7.00 -3.39
N PHE A 69 -15.57 5.74 -3.12
CA PHE A 69 -14.30 5.34 -2.50
C PHE A 69 -13.11 5.87 -3.33
N GLY A 70 -12.11 6.45 -2.65
CA GLY A 70 -10.97 7.12 -3.29
C GLY A 70 -11.24 8.56 -3.78
N ALA A 71 -12.50 9.01 -3.86
CA ALA A 71 -12.84 10.36 -4.32
C ALA A 71 -13.36 11.29 -3.21
N CYS A 72 -14.21 10.79 -2.29
CA CYS A 72 -14.82 11.63 -1.25
C CYS A 72 -13.97 11.80 0.03
N GLY A 73 -12.96 10.94 0.23
CA GLY A 73 -12.08 10.95 1.41
C GLY A 73 -12.71 10.48 2.73
N GLY A 74 -13.99 10.07 2.73
CA GLY A 74 -14.67 9.62 3.95
C GLY A 74 -14.27 8.22 4.43
N CYS A 75 -13.89 7.34 3.49
CA CYS A 75 -13.37 6.00 3.78
C CYS A 75 -11.94 5.89 3.26
N GLN A 76 -11.08 5.23 4.03
CA GLN A 76 -9.68 4.93 3.73
C GLN A 76 -9.42 3.47 4.05
#